data_AF-A0A6N2D128-F1
#
_entry.id   AF-A0A6N2D128-F1
#
_cell.length_a   1.000
_cell.length_b   1.000
_cell.length_c   1.000
_cell.angle_alpha   90.00
_cell.angle_beta   90.00
_cell.angle_gamma   90.00
#
_symmetry.space_group_name_H-M   'P 1'
#
loop_
_entity.id
_entity.type
_entity.pdbx_description
1 polymer ?
#
loop_
_entity_poly.entity_id
_entity_poly.type
_entity_poly.pdbx_seq_one_letter_code
_entity_poly.pdbx_strand_id
1 'polypeptide(L)'
;MFLSLFLGSAGAPLACAPDASAPRQANAIDLSSGFARPMDSDAVRAAVTPPTDAAPQQAQQVLALVRDQGVRVFLAEPPPEYLNEIELSFFAAGAVLELADLYLEAVEVAGEASPLRPRLAWLYQRLGLSAEALAHSERALRARPDDAQAHFVHGFLLGQDPDASDETLARVATHFERALALDAGFVGPGGVDAATLRRELRALRQR
;
A
#
# COMPACT_ATOMS: atom_id res chain seq x y z
N MET A 1 57.41 20.25 3.38
CA MET A 1 57.67 19.26 2.31
C MET A 1 56.33 18.87 1.72
N PHE A 2 56.20 19.01 0.40
CA PHE A 2 55.00 18.82 -0.43
C PHE A 2 54.33 17.44 -0.27
N LEU A 3 53.00 17.35 -0.42
CA LEU A 3 52.35 16.97 -1.69
C LEU A 3 50.80 16.98 -1.57
N SER A 4 50.16 17.61 -2.55
CA SER A 4 48.71 17.61 -2.83
C SER A 4 48.26 16.29 -3.50
N LEU A 5 46.93 16.01 -3.53
CA LEU A 5 46.10 15.67 -4.71
C LEU A 5 44.98 14.62 -4.47
N PHE A 6 43.79 15.03 -4.96
CA PHE A 6 42.65 14.29 -5.57
C PHE A 6 41.74 13.39 -4.71
N LEU A 7 40.42 13.63 -4.61
CA LEU A 7 39.29 13.65 -5.59
C LEU A 7 38.76 12.24 -5.95
N GLY A 8 37.45 12.01 -5.76
CA GLY A 8 36.68 10.88 -6.30
C GLY A 8 35.91 10.10 -5.21
N SER A 9 34.65 10.45 -4.92
CA SER A 9 33.41 9.96 -5.56
C SER A 9 33.02 8.54 -5.18
N ALA A 10 31.92 8.41 -4.41
CA ALA A 10 30.77 7.52 -4.68
C ALA A 10 29.99 7.34 -3.37
N GLY A 11 29.02 8.22 -3.14
CA GLY A 11 27.91 7.90 -2.24
C GLY A 11 27.07 6.84 -2.93
N ALA A 12 27.25 5.58 -2.54
CA ALA A 12 26.32 4.52 -2.89
C ALA A 12 25.04 4.72 -2.05
N PRO A 13 23.83 4.80 -2.65
CA PRO A 13 22.62 4.73 -1.86
C PRO A 13 22.50 3.30 -1.34
N LEU A 14 22.46 3.15 -0.01
CA LEU A 14 22.02 1.91 0.62
C LEU A 14 20.53 1.75 0.33
N ALA A 15 20.23 1.16 -0.82
CA ALA A 15 18.93 0.63 -1.16
C ALA A 15 18.67 -0.59 -0.27
N CYS A 16 17.96 -0.39 0.85
CA CYS A 16 17.27 -1.49 1.52
C CYS A 16 15.99 -1.81 0.73
N ALA A 17 16.12 -2.66 -0.29
CA ALA A 17 14.97 -3.47 -0.69
C ALA A 17 14.84 -4.59 0.36
N PRO A 18 13.65 -4.83 0.93
CA PRO A 18 13.48 -5.97 1.84
C PRO A 18 13.72 -7.26 1.05
N ASP A 19 14.62 -8.07 1.59
CA ASP A 19 15.00 -9.37 1.06
C ASP A 19 13.79 -10.31 1.02
N ALA A 20 13.33 -10.65 -0.18
CA ALA A 20 12.21 -11.57 -0.41
C ALA A 20 12.56 -13.04 -0.07
N SER A 21 13.75 -13.32 0.48
CA SER A 21 14.22 -14.66 0.85
C SER A 21 14.23 -14.96 2.36
N ALA A 22 13.74 -14.04 3.21
CA ALA A 22 13.56 -14.33 4.63
C ALA A 22 12.50 -15.45 4.86
N PRO A 23 12.75 -16.43 5.73
CA PRO A 23 11.78 -17.48 6.03
C PRO A 23 10.49 -16.86 6.58
N ARG A 24 9.33 -17.25 6.02
CA ARG A 24 8.00 -16.86 6.49
C ARG A 24 7.89 -17.12 7.99
N GLN A 25 7.66 -16.07 8.77
CA GLN A 25 7.21 -16.21 10.14
C GLN A 25 5.73 -16.60 10.13
N ALA A 26 5.35 -17.59 10.94
CA ALA A 26 4.09 -18.32 10.82
C ALA A 26 2.81 -17.46 10.92
N ASN A 27 2.90 -16.22 11.41
CA ASN A 27 1.75 -15.41 11.78
C ASN A 27 1.47 -14.20 10.88
N ALA A 28 2.40 -13.76 10.03
CA ALA A 28 2.19 -12.56 9.20
C ALA A 28 1.10 -12.78 8.13
N ILE A 29 0.18 -11.82 7.98
CA ILE A 29 -0.80 -11.82 6.87
C ILE A 29 -0.05 -11.61 5.55
N ASP A 30 -0.09 -12.61 4.67
CA ASP A 30 0.62 -12.59 3.40
C ASP A 30 -0.25 -12.01 2.27
N LEU A 31 -0.31 -10.67 2.21
CA LEU A 31 -0.92 -9.95 1.09
C LEU A 31 0.02 -9.82 -0.13
N SER A 32 1.22 -10.43 -0.09
CA SER A 32 2.22 -10.34 -1.18
C SER A 32 1.76 -11.00 -2.48
N SER A 33 0.82 -11.94 -2.38
CA SER A 33 0.14 -12.53 -3.54
C SER A 33 -0.72 -11.55 -4.34
N GLY A 34 -1.04 -10.37 -3.80
CA GLY A 34 -1.63 -9.23 -4.53
C GLY A 34 -0.59 -8.33 -5.22
N PHE A 35 0.67 -8.38 -4.78
CA PHE A 35 1.79 -7.68 -5.42
C PHE A 35 2.36 -8.47 -6.63
N ALA A 36 1.94 -9.72 -6.82
CA ALA A 36 2.46 -10.61 -7.84
C ALA A 36 1.35 -11.44 -8.53
N ARG A 37 0.55 -10.79 -9.38
CA ARG A 37 0.16 -11.45 -10.63
C ARG A 37 0.93 -10.82 -11.78
N PRO A 38 2.04 -11.42 -12.24
CA PRO A 38 2.34 -11.30 -13.66
C PRO A 38 1.15 -11.89 -14.43
N MET A 39 0.73 -11.17 -15.48
CA MET A 39 -0.14 -11.71 -16.52
C MET A 39 0.38 -13.09 -16.97
N ASP A 40 -0.54 -14.00 -17.26
CA ASP A 40 -0.38 -15.43 -17.58
C ASP A 40 0.93 -15.83 -18.33
N SER A 41 1.59 -16.90 -17.86
CA SER A 41 3.02 -17.18 -18.05
C SER A 41 3.41 -18.01 -19.27
N ASP A 42 2.49 -18.37 -20.16
CA ASP A 42 2.87 -19.04 -21.42
C ASP A 42 3.47 -18.06 -22.45
N ALA A 43 3.33 -16.74 -22.24
CA ALA A 43 3.96 -15.71 -23.07
C ALA A 43 5.39 -15.33 -22.63
N VAL A 44 5.81 -15.67 -21.41
CA VAL A 44 7.05 -15.15 -20.78
C VAL A 44 8.29 -15.93 -21.18
N ARG A 45 8.15 -17.17 -21.68
CA ARG A 45 9.30 -18.01 -22.05
C ARG A 45 9.81 -17.81 -23.47
N ALA A 46 9.21 -16.88 -24.24
CA ALA A 46 9.61 -16.59 -25.62
C ALA A 46 10.31 -15.24 -25.84
N ALA A 47 10.48 -14.39 -24.80
CA ALA A 47 11.09 -13.07 -24.97
C ALA A 47 12.33 -12.91 -24.08
N VAL A 48 13.49 -13.28 -24.63
CA VAL A 48 14.75 -12.62 -24.28
C VAL A 48 14.69 -11.21 -24.87
N THR A 49 13.88 -10.34 -24.26
CA THR A 49 13.85 -8.88 -24.40
C THR A 49 12.82 -8.31 -23.42
N PRO A 50 13.15 -7.28 -22.62
CA PRO A 50 12.15 -6.58 -21.82
C PRO A 50 11.18 -5.81 -22.74
N PRO A 51 9.85 -5.84 -22.55
CA PRO A 51 8.97 -4.98 -23.31
C PRO A 51 8.95 -3.56 -22.70
N THR A 52 9.69 -2.67 -23.37
CA THR A 52 9.35 -1.27 -23.73
C THR A 52 9.09 -0.20 -22.65
N ASP A 53 9.68 0.98 -22.87
CA ASP A 53 9.70 2.23 -22.10
C ASP A 53 8.34 2.85 -21.65
N ALA A 54 7.22 2.15 -21.79
CA ALA A 54 5.87 2.68 -21.51
C ALA A 54 5.49 2.72 -20.03
N ALA A 55 5.87 1.72 -19.22
CA ALA A 55 5.55 1.69 -17.78
C ALA A 55 6.23 2.81 -16.97
N PRO A 56 7.53 3.13 -17.20
CA PRO A 56 8.16 4.30 -16.59
C PRO A 56 7.53 5.61 -17.04
N GLN A 57 7.12 5.69 -18.32
CA GLN A 57 6.53 6.90 -18.89
C GLN A 57 5.12 7.17 -18.33
N GLN A 58 4.29 6.14 -18.15
CA GLN A 58 2.99 6.25 -17.52
C GLN A 58 3.10 6.68 -16.04
N ALA A 59 4.02 6.07 -15.29
CA ALA A 59 4.28 6.48 -13.90
C ALA A 59 4.73 7.95 -13.81
N GLN A 60 5.58 8.40 -14.74
CA GLN A 60 5.99 9.81 -14.83
C GLN A 60 4.83 10.77 -15.16
N GLN A 61 3.91 10.35 -16.03
CA GLN A 61 2.72 11.14 -16.36
C GLN A 61 1.79 11.28 -15.14
N VAL A 62 1.56 10.20 -14.41
CA VAL A 62 0.76 10.21 -13.17
C VAL A 62 1.41 11.13 -12.12
N LEU A 63 2.72 11.02 -11.92
CA LEU A 63 3.46 11.90 -11.01
C LEU A 63 3.33 13.38 -11.40
N ALA A 64 3.51 13.70 -12.69
CA ALA A 64 3.40 15.06 -13.19
C ALA A 64 1.99 15.63 -12.99
N LEU A 65 0.96 14.82 -13.28
CA LEU A 65 -0.44 15.20 -13.09
C LEU A 65 -0.77 15.46 -11.62
N VAL A 66 -0.36 14.57 -10.71
CA VAL A 66 -0.62 14.73 -9.27
C VAL A 66 0.13 15.95 -8.72
N ARG A 67 1.35 16.23 -9.18
CA ARG A 67 2.10 17.43 -8.77
C ARG A 67 1.49 18.72 -9.30
N ASP A 68 0.96 18.72 -10.51
CA ASP A 68 0.30 19.87 -11.12
C ASP A 68 -1.04 20.18 -10.44
N GLN A 69 -1.84 19.14 -10.18
CA GLN A 69 -3.18 19.27 -9.62
C GLN A 69 -3.21 19.31 -8.08
N GLY A 70 -2.15 18.81 -7.43
CA GLY A 70 -2.02 18.73 -5.97
C GLY A 70 -3.16 17.93 -5.33
N VAL A 71 -3.64 18.41 -4.19
CA VAL A 71 -4.73 17.76 -3.45
C VAL A 71 -6.05 17.66 -4.22
N ARG A 72 -6.25 18.46 -5.27
CA ARG A 72 -7.48 18.45 -6.08
C ARG A 72 -7.77 17.09 -6.69
N VAL A 73 -6.72 16.33 -7.02
CA VAL A 73 -6.87 14.94 -7.53
C VAL A 73 -7.63 14.09 -6.53
N PHE A 74 -7.33 14.25 -5.24
CA PHE A 74 -7.87 13.40 -4.19
C PHE A 74 -9.20 13.92 -3.62
N LEU A 75 -9.41 15.24 -3.63
CA LEU A 75 -10.71 15.84 -3.31
C LEU A 75 -11.80 15.50 -4.33
N ALA A 76 -11.42 15.06 -5.53
CA ALA A 76 -12.34 14.51 -6.53
C ALA A 76 -12.78 13.06 -6.23
N GLU A 77 -12.34 12.48 -5.11
CA GLU A 77 -12.65 11.11 -4.68
C GLU A 77 -12.43 10.07 -5.80
N PRO A 78 -11.19 9.96 -6.30
CA PRO A 78 -10.90 9.05 -7.40
C PRO A 78 -11.17 7.60 -7.00
N PRO A 79 -11.51 6.74 -7.99
CA PRO A 79 -11.79 5.34 -7.70
C PRO A 79 -10.53 4.63 -7.13
N PRO A 80 -10.72 3.58 -6.31
CA PRO A 80 -9.62 2.85 -5.65
C PRO A 80 -8.50 2.38 -6.58
N GLU A 81 -8.83 2.00 -7.82
CA GLU A 81 -7.88 1.55 -8.84
C GLU A 81 -6.92 2.67 -9.23
N TYR A 82 -7.43 3.90 -9.36
CA TYR A 82 -6.61 5.05 -9.71
C TYR A 82 -5.70 5.47 -8.55
N LEU A 83 -6.19 5.37 -7.30
CA LEU A 83 -5.36 5.56 -6.12
C LEU A 83 -4.22 4.53 -6.08
N ASN A 84 -4.47 3.28 -6.45
CA ASN A 84 -3.43 2.25 -6.53
C ASN A 84 -2.36 2.58 -7.58
N GLU A 85 -2.74 3.14 -8.74
CA GLU A 85 -1.81 3.58 -9.77
C GLU A 85 -0.94 4.76 -9.30
N ILE A 86 -1.55 5.73 -8.62
CA ILE A 86 -0.83 6.85 -7.99
C ILE A 86 0.15 6.33 -6.95
N GLU A 87 -0.30 5.53 -6.00
CA GLU A 87 0.52 4.92 -4.96
C GLU A 87 1.73 4.19 -5.57
N LEU A 88 1.49 3.30 -6.53
CA LEU A 88 2.56 2.56 -7.22
C LEU A 88 3.58 3.51 -7.89
N SER A 89 3.11 4.56 -8.57
CA SER A 89 3.95 5.53 -9.26
C SER A 89 4.84 6.32 -8.29
N PHE A 90 4.28 6.78 -7.18
CA PHE A 90 5.04 7.47 -6.12
C PHE A 90 6.01 6.53 -5.40
N PHE A 91 5.64 5.25 -5.22
CA PHE A 91 6.52 4.26 -4.61
C PHE A 91 7.72 3.95 -5.49
N ALA A 92 7.51 3.78 -6.80
CA ALA A 92 8.58 3.58 -7.77
C ALA A 92 9.55 4.78 -7.84
N ALA A 93 9.04 5.99 -7.63
CA ALA A 93 9.85 7.21 -7.58
C ALA A 93 10.51 7.48 -6.21
N GLY A 94 10.25 6.65 -5.19
CA GLY A 94 10.73 6.91 -3.82
C GLY A 94 10.06 8.12 -3.14
N ALA A 95 8.98 8.63 -3.69
CA ALA A 95 8.28 9.84 -3.26
C ALA A 95 7.15 9.54 -2.25
N VAL A 96 7.33 8.54 -1.39
CA VAL A 96 6.27 8.09 -0.45
C VAL A 96 5.89 9.18 0.55
N LEU A 97 6.87 9.97 1.02
CA LEU A 97 6.64 11.08 1.94
C LEU A 97 5.82 12.20 1.27
N GLU A 98 6.15 12.54 0.03
CA GLU A 98 5.39 13.54 -0.76
C GLU A 98 3.92 13.11 -0.91
N LEU A 99 3.66 11.84 -1.21
CA LEU A 99 2.29 11.34 -1.30
C LEU A 99 1.56 11.35 0.05
N ALA A 100 2.27 11.03 1.13
CA ALA A 100 1.70 11.06 2.48
C ALA A 100 1.29 12.48 2.90
N ASP A 101 2.10 13.49 2.58
CA ASP A 101 1.79 14.89 2.81
C ASP A 101 0.55 15.33 2.01
N LEU A 102 0.47 14.94 0.73
CA LEU A 102 -0.70 15.23 -0.11
C LEU A 102 -1.98 14.57 0.42
N TYR A 103 -1.90 13.32 0.89
CA TYR A 103 -3.05 12.64 1.51
C TYR A 103 -3.44 13.28 2.84
N LEU A 104 -2.47 13.70 3.65
CA LEU A 104 -2.73 14.38 4.91
C LEU A 104 -3.46 15.71 4.65
N GLU A 105 -2.95 16.55 3.74
CA GLU A 105 -3.59 17.80 3.37
C GLU A 105 -5.01 17.58 2.81
N ALA A 106 -5.20 16.60 1.92
CA ALA A 106 -6.54 16.27 1.40
C ALA A 106 -7.50 15.78 2.51
N VAL A 107 -7.00 15.03 3.50
CA VAL A 107 -7.77 14.60 4.67
C VAL A 107 -8.10 15.78 5.58
N GLU A 108 -7.21 16.75 5.75
CA GLU A 108 -7.45 17.96 6.53
C GLU A 108 -8.51 18.85 5.88
N VAL A 109 -8.46 19.00 4.54
CA VAL A 109 -9.45 19.78 3.77
C VAL A 109 -10.83 19.10 3.79
N ALA A 110 -10.89 17.78 3.59
CA ALA A 110 -12.15 17.03 3.56
C ALA A 110 -12.72 16.71 4.96
N GLY A 111 -11.90 16.79 6.00
CA GLY A 111 -12.30 16.59 7.39
C GLY A 111 -12.30 15.14 7.87
N GLU A 112 -12.96 14.89 9.01
CA GLU A 112 -12.86 13.61 9.74
C GLU A 112 -13.31 12.41 8.88
N ALA A 113 -14.38 12.60 8.11
CA ALA A 113 -15.00 11.57 7.27
C ALA A 113 -14.30 11.34 5.92
N SER A 114 -13.14 11.95 5.66
CA SER A 114 -12.43 11.80 4.38
C SER A 114 -12.26 10.33 3.95
N PRO A 115 -12.58 9.97 2.68
CA PRO A 115 -12.37 8.63 2.14
C PRO A 115 -10.90 8.22 2.04
N LEU A 116 -9.98 9.19 2.11
CA LEU A 116 -8.54 8.94 2.02
C LEU A 116 -7.91 8.53 3.35
N ARG A 117 -8.61 8.67 4.47
CA ARG A 117 -8.02 8.37 5.79
C ARG A 117 -7.50 6.92 5.92
N PRO A 118 -8.17 5.88 5.40
CA PRO A 118 -7.60 4.53 5.32
C PRO A 118 -6.36 4.46 4.42
N ARG A 119 -6.33 5.20 3.32
CA ARG A 119 -5.17 5.26 2.42
C ARG A 119 -3.96 5.93 3.08
N LEU A 120 -4.18 6.98 3.85
CA LEU A 120 -3.15 7.61 4.67
C LEU A 120 -2.59 6.64 5.73
N ALA A 121 -3.46 5.89 6.41
CA ALA A 121 -3.04 4.84 7.35
C ALA A 121 -2.17 3.77 6.66
N TRP A 122 -2.56 3.34 5.46
CA TRP A 122 -1.75 2.43 4.63
C TRP A 122 -0.36 3.01 4.31
N LEU A 123 -0.26 4.28 3.94
CA LEU A 123 1.04 4.93 3.69
C LEU A 123 1.91 5.01 4.96
N TYR A 124 1.33 5.35 6.10
CA TYR A 124 2.05 5.39 7.38
C TYR A 124 2.61 4.02 7.77
N GLN A 125 1.86 2.94 7.52
CA GLN A 125 2.38 1.59 7.73
C GLN A 125 3.59 1.29 6.83
N ARG A 126 3.56 1.72 5.56
CA ARG A 126 4.70 1.56 4.65
C ARG A 126 5.93 2.38 5.07
N LEU A 127 5.72 3.48 5.79
CA LEU A 127 6.77 4.30 6.39
C LEU A 127 7.27 3.74 7.74
N GLY A 128 6.69 2.64 8.24
CA GLY A 128 7.02 2.07 9.56
C GLY A 128 6.38 2.80 10.74
N LEU A 129 5.44 3.72 10.48
CA LEU A 129 4.72 4.51 11.48
C LEU A 129 3.43 3.77 11.90
N SER A 130 3.59 2.58 12.49
CA SER A 130 2.48 1.66 12.76
C SER A 130 1.45 2.22 13.76
N ALA A 131 1.90 3.00 14.75
CA ALA A 131 1.02 3.60 15.75
C ALA A 131 0.10 4.66 15.12
N GLU A 132 0.67 5.52 14.27
CA GLU A 132 -0.05 6.52 13.51
C GLU A 132 -1.00 5.86 12.49
N ALA A 133 -0.54 4.80 11.81
CA ALA A 133 -1.38 4.02 10.91
C ALA A 133 -2.64 3.47 11.62
N LEU A 134 -2.47 2.86 12.79
CA LEU A 134 -3.58 2.37 13.61
C LEU A 134 -4.53 3.52 14.00
N ALA A 135 -3.99 4.63 14.51
CA ALA A 135 -4.81 5.79 14.90
C ALA A 135 -5.63 6.36 13.73
N HIS A 136 -5.06 6.43 12.52
CA HIS A 136 -5.77 6.88 11.32
C HIS A 136 -6.85 5.88 10.89
N SER A 137 -6.56 4.57 10.93
CA SER A 137 -7.55 3.53 10.59
C SER A 137 -8.74 3.50 11.55
N GLU A 138 -8.51 3.70 12.85
CA GLU A 138 -9.57 3.78 13.85
C GLU A 138 -10.43 5.03 13.67
N ARG A 139 -9.80 6.18 13.40
CA ARG A 139 -10.53 7.42 13.07
C ARG A 139 -11.40 7.22 11.83
N ALA A 140 -10.90 6.53 10.81
CA ALA A 140 -11.67 6.24 9.62
C ALA A 140 -12.91 5.40 9.93
N LEU A 141 -12.77 4.35 10.75
CA LEU A 141 -13.90 3.51 11.17
C LEU A 141 -14.89 4.25 12.08
N ARG A 142 -14.42 5.15 12.96
CA ARG A 142 -15.32 5.98 13.79
C ARG A 142 -16.17 6.91 12.94
N ALA A 143 -15.55 7.56 11.95
CA ALA A 143 -16.24 8.50 11.08
C ALA A 143 -17.13 7.81 10.04
N ARG A 144 -16.67 6.66 9.51
CA ARG A 144 -17.37 5.85 8.51
C ARG A 144 -17.32 4.36 8.90
N PRO A 145 -18.27 3.91 9.75
CA PRO A 145 -18.34 2.51 10.19
C PRO A 145 -18.62 1.52 9.06
N ASP A 146 -19.16 1.99 7.93
CA ASP A 146 -19.50 1.17 6.77
C ASP A 146 -18.52 1.38 5.60
N ASP A 147 -17.27 1.73 5.89
CA ASP A 147 -16.22 1.83 4.88
C ASP A 147 -15.42 0.52 4.73
N ALA A 148 -15.55 -0.12 3.56
CA ALA A 148 -14.82 -1.33 3.22
C ALA A 148 -13.29 -1.15 3.28
N GLN A 149 -12.76 0.00 2.83
CA GLN A 149 -11.33 0.30 2.85
C GLN A 149 -10.82 0.45 4.28
N ALA A 150 -11.57 1.14 5.14
CA ALA A 150 -11.23 1.30 6.56
C ALA A 150 -11.21 -0.05 7.28
N HIS A 151 -12.20 -0.92 7.02
CA HIS A 151 -12.22 -2.26 7.57
C HIS A 151 -11.01 -3.09 7.14
N PHE A 152 -10.69 -3.11 5.83
CA PHE A 152 -9.51 -3.81 5.33
C PHE A 152 -8.22 -3.30 5.96
N VAL A 153 -7.98 -1.99 5.93
CA VAL A 153 -6.73 -1.40 6.44
C VAL A 153 -6.59 -1.65 7.94
N HIS A 154 -7.66 -1.45 8.73
CA HIS A 154 -7.59 -1.71 10.16
C HIS A 154 -7.31 -3.19 10.48
N GLY A 155 -7.99 -4.12 9.79
CA GLY A 155 -7.72 -5.55 9.93
C GLY A 155 -6.29 -5.92 9.54
N PHE A 156 -5.78 -5.36 8.44
CA PHE A 156 -4.39 -5.58 8.02
C PHE A 156 -3.38 -5.12 9.07
N LEU A 157 -3.58 -3.92 9.65
CA LEU A 157 -2.70 -3.36 10.68
C LEU A 157 -2.72 -4.17 11.97
N LEU A 158 -3.88 -4.66 12.40
CA LEU A 158 -3.99 -5.52 13.58
C LEU A 158 -3.21 -6.83 13.43
N GLY A 159 -3.14 -7.38 12.21
CA GLY A 159 -2.42 -8.61 11.93
C GLY A 159 -0.96 -8.44 11.54
N GLN A 160 -0.39 -7.23 11.67
CA GLN A 160 1.06 -7.03 11.51
C GLN A 160 1.85 -7.41 12.76
N ASP A 161 1.19 -7.60 13.91
CA ASP A 161 1.84 -8.09 15.11
C ASP A 161 2.17 -9.58 14.96
N PRO A 162 3.46 -9.99 14.94
CA PRO A 162 3.84 -11.39 14.83
C PRO A 162 3.37 -12.23 16.02
N ASP A 163 3.13 -11.60 17.17
CA ASP A 163 2.68 -12.23 18.41
C ASP A 163 1.16 -12.08 18.63
N ALA A 164 0.42 -11.74 17.57
CA ALA A 164 -1.04 -11.60 17.62
C ALA A 164 -1.71 -12.88 18.18
N SER A 165 -2.51 -12.69 19.22
CA SER A 165 -3.33 -13.77 19.79
C SER A 165 -4.41 -14.25 18.83
N ASP A 166 -4.96 -15.44 19.07
CA ASP A 166 -6.10 -15.98 18.32
C ASP A 166 -7.31 -15.03 18.35
N GLU A 167 -7.51 -14.31 19.46
CA GLU A 167 -8.54 -13.27 19.59
C GLU A 167 -8.28 -12.11 18.62
N THR A 168 -7.04 -11.63 18.52
CA THR A 168 -6.67 -10.59 17.55
C THR A 168 -6.86 -11.09 16.13
N LEU A 169 -6.46 -12.33 15.82
CA LEU A 169 -6.66 -12.92 14.48
C LEU A 169 -8.15 -13.09 14.14
N ALA A 170 -9.00 -13.41 15.11
CA ALA A 170 -10.45 -13.43 14.93
C ALA A 170 -11.02 -12.03 14.64
N ARG A 171 -10.48 -10.98 15.27
CA ARG A 171 -10.83 -9.59 14.96
C ARG A 171 -10.39 -9.21 13.55
N VAL A 172 -9.18 -9.58 13.13
CA VAL A 172 -8.71 -9.40 11.73
C VAL A 172 -9.71 -10.03 10.75
N ALA A 173 -10.08 -11.29 10.97
CA ALA A 173 -11.03 -12.00 10.12
C ALA A 173 -12.38 -11.27 10.03
N THR A 174 -12.89 -10.77 11.17
CA THR A 174 -14.12 -9.96 11.23
C THR A 174 -14.02 -8.70 10.38
N HIS A 175 -12.89 -8.00 10.41
CA HIS A 175 -12.66 -6.82 9.58
C HIS A 175 -12.63 -7.16 8.08
N PHE A 176 -11.99 -8.25 7.68
CA PHE A 176 -11.95 -8.68 6.28
C PHE A 176 -13.32 -9.15 5.78
N GLU A 177 -14.09 -9.85 6.61
CA GLU A 177 -15.49 -10.20 6.32
C GLU A 177 -16.34 -8.96 6.08
N ARG A 178 -16.18 -7.94 6.95
CA ARG A 178 -16.95 -6.71 6.82
C ARG A 178 -16.57 -5.95 5.54
N ALA A 179 -15.28 -5.88 5.19
CA ALA A 179 -14.84 -5.28 3.93
C ALA A 179 -15.48 -5.96 2.71
N LEU A 180 -15.48 -7.31 2.67
CA LEU A 180 -16.09 -8.08 1.57
C LEU A 180 -17.62 -8.03 1.55
N ALA A 181 -18.26 -7.83 2.70
CA ALA A 181 -19.70 -7.68 2.79
C ALA A 181 -20.17 -6.30 2.31
N LEU A 182 -19.38 -5.26 2.58
CA LEU A 182 -19.62 -3.90 2.11
C LEU A 182 -19.28 -3.74 0.62
N ASP A 183 -18.25 -4.42 0.15
CA ASP A 183 -17.82 -4.42 -1.24
C ASP A 183 -17.41 -5.82 -1.71
N ALA A 184 -18.31 -6.49 -2.45
CA ALA A 184 -18.04 -7.82 -3.00
C ALA A 184 -16.96 -7.81 -4.10
N GLY A 185 -16.73 -6.66 -4.73
CA GLY A 185 -15.71 -6.40 -5.75
C GLY A 185 -14.43 -5.78 -5.18
N PHE A 186 -14.26 -5.81 -3.85
CA PHE A 186 -13.21 -5.12 -3.11
C PHE A 186 -11.87 -5.00 -3.85
N VAL A 187 -11.43 -3.76 -4.02
CA VAL A 187 -10.07 -3.39 -4.47
C VAL A 187 -9.43 -2.51 -3.40
N GLY A 188 -8.51 -3.09 -2.64
CA GLY A 188 -7.79 -2.42 -1.58
C GLY A 188 -6.50 -1.74 -2.04
N PRO A 189 -5.82 -1.04 -1.10
CA PRO A 189 -4.46 -0.55 -1.29
C PRO A 189 -3.50 -1.65 -1.76
N GLY A 190 -2.50 -1.25 -2.56
CA GLY A 190 -1.54 -2.20 -3.13
C GLY A 190 -2.13 -3.21 -4.13
N GLY A 191 -3.36 -2.98 -4.62
CA GLY A 191 -4.00 -3.86 -5.59
C GLY A 191 -4.59 -5.15 -5.00
N VAL A 192 -4.79 -5.20 -3.68
CA VAL A 192 -5.38 -6.38 -3.02
C VAL A 192 -6.84 -6.53 -3.47
N ASP A 193 -7.10 -7.59 -4.23
CA ASP A 193 -8.44 -7.89 -4.72
C ASP A 193 -9.27 -8.74 -3.75
N ALA A 194 -10.57 -8.80 -4.00
CA ALA A 194 -11.50 -9.59 -3.21
C ALA A 194 -11.16 -11.10 -3.20
N ALA A 195 -10.49 -11.62 -4.24
CA ALA A 195 -10.09 -13.02 -4.30
C ALA A 195 -8.95 -13.32 -3.31
N THR A 196 -7.95 -12.44 -3.26
CA THR A 196 -6.85 -12.44 -2.31
C THR A 196 -7.39 -12.34 -0.89
N LEU A 197 -8.28 -11.37 -0.64
CA LEU A 197 -8.85 -11.16 0.69
C LEU A 197 -9.66 -12.38 1.18
N ARG A 198 -10.46 -13.01 0.29
CA ARG A 198 -11.18 -14.26 0.61
C ARG A 198 -10.25 -15.42 0.91
N ARG A 199 -9.09 -15.49 0.26
CA ARG A 199 -8.09 -16.54 0.53
C ARG A 199 -7.49 -16.36 1.91
N GLU A 200 -7.08 -15.14 2.26
CA GLU A 200 -6.54 -14.86 3.61
C GLU A 200 -7.58 -15.12 4.70
N LEU A 201 -8.83 -14.74 4.47
CA LEU A 201 -9.91 -15.03 5.40
C LEU A 201 -10.10 -16.54 5.66
N ARG A 202 -9.97 -17.37 4.62
CA ARG A 202 -10.00 -18.83 4.79
C ARG A 202 -8.81 -19.34 5.61
N ALA A 203 -7.63 -18.79 5.39
CA ALA A 203 -6.43 -19.17 6.14
C ALA A 203 -6.55 -18.81 7.63
N LEU A 204 -7.07 -17.61 7.96
CA LEU A 204 -7.28 -17.17 9.34
C LEU A 204 -8.28 -18.06 10.09
N ARG A 205 -9.31 -18.58 9.42
CA ARG A 205 -10.33 -19.46 10.03
C ARG A 205 -9.88 -20.91 10.23
N GLN A 206 -8.76 -21.30 9.65
CA GLN A 206 -8.22 -22.66 9.71
C GLN A 206 -7.10 -22.82 10.74
N ARG A 207 -6.72 -21.73 11.42
CA ARG A 207 -5.80 -21.74 12.56
C ARG A 207 -6.56 -22.13 13.82
#